data_AF-A0ABD0RZT1-F1
#
_entry.id   AF-A0ABD0RZT1-F1
#
_cell.length_a   1.000
_cell.length_b   1.000
_cell.length_c   1.000
_cell.angle_alpha   90.00
_cell.angle_beta   90.00
_cell.angle_gamma   90.00
#
_symmetry.space_group_name_H-M   'P 1'
#
loop_
_entity.id
_entity.type
_entity.pdbx_description
1 polymer ?
#
loop_
_entity_poly.entity_id
_entity_poly.type
_entity_poly.pdbx_seq_one_letter_code
_entity_poly.pdbx_strand_id
1 'polypeptide(L)' 'KPKYEIHWKVIDSFDGNNYTYIDPTQLPYDPKWEFPRERLRFGKGIRTKI' A
#
# COMPACT_ATOMS: atom_id res chain seq x y z
N LYS A 1 5.57 -7.67 -18.81
CA LYS A 1 5.45 -6.26 -18.34
C LYS A 1 5.60 -6.30 -16.82
N PRO A 2 6.57 -5.59 -16.21
CA PRO A 2 6.70 -5.56 -14.76
C PRO A 2 5.45 -4.91 -14.14
N LYS A 3 4.94 -5.49 -13.06
CA LYS A 3 3.80 -4.95 -12.30
C LYS A 3 4.33 -4.09 -11.17
N TYR A 4 3.57 -3.08 -10.77
CA TYR A 4 3.89 -2.29 -9.60
C TYR A 4 3.69 -3.13 -8.34
N GLU A 5 4.72 -3.24 -7.51
CA GLU A 5 4.71 -3.97 -6.24
C GLU A 5 5.17 -3.07 -5.10
N ILE A 6 4.45 -3.13 -3.98
CA ILE A 6 4.80 -2.43 -2.75
C ILE A 6 5.95 -3.20 -2.10
N HIS A 7 7.05 -2.51 -1.77
CA HIS A 7 8.26 -3.16 -1.24
C HIS A 7 8.23 -3.36 0.28
N TRP A 8 7.32 -2.67 0.98
CA TRP A 8 7.15 -2.79 2.42
C TRP A 8 6.43 -4.09 2.76
N LYS A 9 6.97 -4.83 3.73
CA LYS A 9 6.37 -6.05 4.27
C LYS A 9 6.21 -5.91 5.79
N VAL A 10 5.08 -6.34 6.31
CA VAL A 10 4.81 -6.38 7.75
C VAL A 10 5.08 -7.81 8.24
N ILE A 11 5.79 -7.95 9.35
CA ILE A 11 6.07 -9.25 9.97
C ILE A 11 4.88 -9.62 10.87
N ASP A 12 4.29 -10.78 10.64
CA ASP A 12 3.16 -11.31 11.42
C ASP A 12 3.63 -12.05 12.67
N SER A 13 4.58 -12.97 12.46
CA SER A 13 5.15 -13.80 13.50
C SER A 13 6.62 -14.08 13.18
N PHE A 14 7.39 -14.31 14.24
CA PHE A 14 8.76 -14.79 14.14
C PHE A 14 8.88 -16.07 14.96
N ASP A 15 9.50 -17.09 14.37
CA ASP A 15 9.93 -18.29 15.08
C ASP A 15 11.41 -18.54 14.77
N GLY A 16 12.27 -18.08 15.69
CA GLY A 16 13.72 -18.02 15.46
C GLY A 16 14.11 -17.10 14.29
N ASN A 17 14.69 -17.69 13.22
CA ASN A 17 15.12 -17.01 11.98
C ASN A 17 14.06 -17.01 10.87
N ASN A 18 12.89 -17.61 11.11
CA ASN A 18 11.80 -17.62 10.13
C ASN A 18 10.84 -16.47 10.41
N TYR A 19 10.67 -15.62 9.40
CA TYR A 19 9.74 -14.49 9.43
C TYR A 19 8.55 -14.81 8.53
N THR A 20 7.37 -14.85 9.13
CA THR A 20 6.11 -14.89 8.38
C THR A 20 5.69 -13.46 8.09
N TYR A 21 5.39 -13.16 6.83
CA TYR A 21 4.90 -11.84 6.42
C TYR A 21 3.39 -11.84 6.32
N ILE A 22 2.76 -10.75 6.75
CA ILE A 22 1.35 -10.52 6.51
C ILE A 22 1.16 -10.23 5.02
N ASP A 23 0.23 -10.94 4.41
CA ASP A 23 -0.25 -10.58 3.08
C ASP A 23 -1.12 -9.32 3.20
N PRO A 24 -0.75 -8.18 2.57
CA PRO A 24 -1.52 -6.95 2.66
C PRO A 24 -2.95 -7.10 2.14
N THR A 25 -3.26 -8.13 1.34
CA THR A 25 -4.64 -8.39 0.88
C THR A 25 -5.54 -8.97 1.97
N GLN A 26 -4.96 -9.52 3.05
CA GLN A 26 -5.69 -10.05 4.20
C GLN A 26 -6.06 -8.97 5.22
N LEU A 27 -5.47 -7.78 5.12
CA LEU A 27 -5.76 -6.67 6.02
C LEU A 27 -7.09 -6.02 5.63
N PRO A 28 -8.03 -5.83 6.59
CA PRO A 28 -9.28 -5.15 6.30
C PRO A 28 -9.02 -3.68 5.96
N TYR A 29 -9.57 -3.23 4.83
CA TYR A 29 -9.59 -1.81 4.50
C TYR A 29 -10.68 -1.12 5.33
N ASP A 30 -10.32 -0.02 5.99
CA ASP A 30 -11.24 0.78 6.79
C ASP A 30 -11.87 1.88 5.92
N PRO A 31 -13.21 1.87 5.68
CA PRO A 31 -13.89 2.86 4.84
C PRO A 31 -13.78 4.29 5.35
N LYS A 32 -13.36 4.53 6.61
CA LYS A 32 -13.12 5.90 7.11
C LYS A 32 -12.06 6.66 6.31
N TRP A 33 -11.20 5.94 5.60
CA TRP A 33 -10.18 6.51 4.72
C TRP A 33 -10.71 6.87 3.33
N GLU A 34 -11.99 6.60 3.04
CA GLU A 34 -12.61 7.05 1.80
C GLU A 34 -12.70 8.57 1.77
N PHE A 35 -12.34 9.14 0.62
CA PHE A 35 -12.39 10.57 0.39
C PHE A 35 -13.19 10.84 -0.89
N PRO A 36 -14.20 11.75 -0.86
CA PRO A 36 -14.98 12.08 -2.04
C PRO A 36 -14.09 12.60 -3.16
N ARG A 37 -14.02 11.85 -4.27
CA ARG A 37 -13.14 12.17 -5.41
C ARG A 37 -13.47 13.51 -6.05
N GLU A 38 -14.72 13.95 -5.96
CA GLU A 38 -15.20 15.25 -6.45
C GLU A 38 -14.54 16.43 -5.71
N ARG A 39 -14.11 16.22 -4.47
CA ARG A 39 -13.42 17.21 -3.65
C ARG A 39 -11.90 17.17 -3.85
N LEU A 40 -11.37 16.22 -4.62
CA LEU A 40 -9.95 16.12 -4.92
C LEU A 40 -9.60 17.03 -6.09
N ARG A 41 -8.80 18.07 -5.84
CA ARG A 41 -8.24 18.93 -6.88
C ARG A 41 -6.79 18.52 -7.14
N PHE A 42 -6.50 18.06 -8.35
CA PHE A 42 -5.14 17.72 -8.75
C PHE A 42 -4.31 18.99 -8.96
N GLY A 43 -3.21 19.11 -8.24
CA GLY A 43 -2.20 20.14 -8.48
C GLY A 43 -1.18 19.71 -9.53
N LYS A 44 -0.15 20.55 -9.74
CA LYS A 44 1.01 20.20 -10.56
C LYS A 44 1.62 18.90 -10.05
N GLY A 45 1.78 17.92 -10.95
CA GLY A 45 2.33 16.61 -10.60
C GLY A 45 3.69 16.74 -9.92
N ILE A 46 3.84 16.11 -8.75
CA ILE A 46 5.09 16.15 -7.96
C ILE A 46 6.19 15.34 -8.68
N ARG A 47 5.79 14.30 -9.42
CA ARG A 47 6.64 13.56 -10.34
C ARG A 47 5.88 13.27 -11.63
N THR A 48 6.45 13.65 -12.76
CA THR A 48 6.49 12.87 -14.01
C THR A 48 7.49 13.53 -14.96
N LYS A 49 8.65 12.91 -15.17
CA LYS A 49 9.33 12.92 -16.47
C LYS A 49 9.86 11.50 -16.71
N ILE A 50 9.48 10.98 -17.86
CA ILE A 50 9.80 9.67 -18.41
C ILE A 50 11.26 9.66 -18.84
#